data_AF-A0A849E7P8-F1
#
_entry.id   AF-A0A849E7P8-F1
#
_cell.length_a   1.000
_cell.length_b   1.000
_cell.length_c   1.000
_cell.angle_alpha   90.00
_cell.angle_beta   90.00
_cell.angle_gamma   90.00
#
_symmetry.space_group_name_H-M   'P 1'
#
loop_
_entity.id
_entity.type
_entity.pdbx_description
1 polymer ?
#
loop_
_entity_poly.entity_id
_entity_poly.type
_entity_poly.pdbx_seq_one_letter_code
_entity_poly.pdbx_strand_id
1 'polypeptide(L)'
;MKQSGNPAHLQCISPVDGSIYAERELANANSIAQSIELSRSAQKQWQQTSVKERARICESAVQYFEARQARIAEEIAWQMGRPIAFAGGEVKGLAERARHMIAIAEQSLADIVPAKQEGFKRFIRREPLGTVFTIAPWNYPLLTAVNSIVPALMAGNSVILKPSAQVPLCGEHFDRAYAEAGLPGGVLQNLFLSHEDTVNIIKSGTMDFICFTGSVNAGRQIEHAAAGTFSGVGLELGGKDPAYVREDAVFDSCVEDLVDGAFFNSGQSCCGIERIYVHESLFDSFVEAYVERVKQYILASPLEPQTTLGPV
;
A
#
# COMPACT_ATOMS: atom_id res chain seq x y z
N MET A 1 18.06 -13.63 -9.96
CA MET A 1 19.03 -14.26 -9.05
C MET A 1 18.29 -15.23 -8.14
N LYS A 2 18.67 -16.52 -8.08
CA LYS A 2 18.11 -17.44 -7.09
C LYS A 2 18.63 -17.00 -5.72
N GLN A 3 17.74 -16.57 -4.83
CA GLN A 3 18.10 -16.19 -3.46
C GLN A 3 18.70 -17.41 -2.75
N SER A 4 20.00 -17.36 -2.47
CA SER A 4 20.73 -18.32 -1.64
C SER A 4 20.64 -17.94 -0.15
N GLY A 5 19.43 -17.60 0.31
CA GLY A 5 19.15 -17.20 1.68
C GLY A 5 18.72 -18.39 2.55
N ASN A 6 18.91 -18.26 3.86
CA ASN A 6 18.32 -19.18 4.83
C ASN A 6 16.78 -19.13 4.68
N PRO A 7 16.09 -20.25 4.40
CA PRO A 7 14.64 -20.26 4.16
C PRO A 7 13.81 -19.78 5.35
N ALA A 8 14.40 -19.64 6.55
CA ALA A 8 13.76 -19.06 7.73
C ALA A 8 13.79 -17.52 7.78
N HIS A 9 14.49 -16.85 6.86
CA HIS A 9 14.69 -15.40 6.89
C HIS A 9 14.22 -14.73 5.60
N LEU A 10 13.71 -13.52 5.77
CA LEU A 10 13.41 -12.55 4.73
C LEU A 10 14.58 -11.58 4.63
N GLN A 11 15.11 -11.39 3.43
CA GLN A 11 16.21 -10.48 3.16
C GLN A 11 15.78 -9.38 2.18
N CYS A 12 15.95 -8.13 2.60
CA CYS A 12 15.88 -6.95 1.74
C CYS A 12 17.29 -6.66 1.21
N ILE A 13 17.52 -6.98 -0.06
CA ILE A 13 18.76 -6.67 -0.76
C ILE A 13 18.60 -5.29 -1.38
N SER A 14 19.45 -4.34 -1.00
CA SER A 14 19.43 -2.97 -1.49
C SER A 14 19.80 -2.92 -2.98
N PRO A 15 19.00 -2.25 -3.85
CA PRO A 15 19.40 -2.01 -5.23
C PRO A 15 20.49 -0.93 -5.35
N VAL A 16 20.84 -0.23 -4.26
CA VAL A 16 21.90 0.79 -4.26
C VAL A 16 23.28 0.17 -4.46
N ASP A 17 23.55 -0.96 -3.79
CA ASP A 17 24.89 -1.56 -3.73
C ASP A 17 24.88 -3.10 -3.68
N GLY A 18 23.70 -3.74 -3.70
CA GLY A 18 23.55 -5.18 -3.61
C GLY A 18 23.78 -5.77 -2.21
N SER A 19 23.92 -4.94 -1.17
CA SER A 19 24.08 -5.38 0.21
C SER A 19 22.76 -5.82 0.83
N ILE A 20 22.81 -6.65 1.89
CA ILE A 20 21.63 -6.94 2.72
C ILE A 20 21.40 -5.72 3.62
N TYR A 21 20.35 -4.95 3.33
CA TYR A 21 20.01 -3.76 4.10
C TYR A 21 19.20 -4.09 5.36
N ALA A 22 18.30 -5.07 5.26
CA ALA A 22 17.52 -5.56 6.38
C ALA A 22 17.28 -7.07 6.25
N GLU A 23 17.31 -7.76 7.38
CA GLU A 23 16.99 -9.18 7.49
C GLU A 23 16.01 -9.40 8.64
N ARG A 24 14.99 -10.22 8.44
CA ARG A 24 13.97 -10.55 9.45
C ARG A 24 13.66 -12.03 9.44
N GLU A 25 13.42 -12.58 10.62
CA GLU A 25 12.88 -13.93 10.73
C GLU A 25 11.46 -13.98 10.18
N LEU A 26 11.16 -15.02 9.42
CA LEU A 26 9.80 -15.32 9.00
C LEU A 26 9.01 -15.84 10.20
N ALA A 27 7.75 -15.41 10.30
CA ALA A 27 6.84 -15.94 11.31
C ALA A 27 6.64 -17.44 11.09
N ASN A 28 6.76 -18.21 12.16
CA ASN A 28 6.51 -19.64 12.14
C ASN A 28 5.01 -19.94 12.37
N ALA A 29 4.60 -21.20 12.19
CA ALA A 29 3.20 -21.61 12.33
C ALA A 29 2.57 -21.22 13.69
N ASN A 30 3.34 -21.31 14.78
CA ASN A 30 2.83 -20.96 16.12
C ASN A 30 2.61 -19.46 16.26
N SER A 31 3.56 -18.62 15.82
CA SER A 31 3.40 -17.17 15.90
C SER A 31 2.31 -16.66 14.96
N ILE A 32 2.13 -17.28 13.79
CA ILE A 32 1.00 -17.00 12.89
C ILE A 32 -0.34 -17.29 13.59
N ALA A 33 -0.50 -18.49 14.17
CA ALA A 33 -1.74 -18.88 14.85
C ALA A 33 -2.07 -17.94 16.01
N GLN A 34 -1.07 -17.59 16.83
CA GLN A 34 -1.22 -16.65 17.94
C GLN A 34 -1.62 -15.25 17.45
N SER A 35 -1.01 -14.77 16.36
CA SER A 35 -1.31 -13.45 15.80
C SER A 35 -2.76 -13.38 15.28
N ILE A 36 -3.24 -14.44 14.63
CA ILE A 36 -4.62 -14.54 14.15
C ILE A 36 -5.60 -14.56 15.32
N GLU A 37 -5.35 -15.38 16.34
CA GLU A 37 -6.20 -15.44 17.54
C GLU A 37 -6.27 -14.08 18.25
N LEU A 38 -5.11 -13.45 18.45
CA LEU A 38 -5.00 -12.13 19.06
C LEU A 38 -5.75 -11.08 18.24
N SER A 39 -5.63 -11.11 16.91
CA SER A 39 -6.34 -10.19 16.01
C SER A 39 -7.85 -10.29 16.18
N ARG A 40 -8.39 -11.52 16.16
CA ARG A 40 -9.82 -11.78 16.32
C ARG A 40 -10.34 -11.39 17.70
N SER A 41 -9.54 -11.59 18.75
CA SER A 41 -9.90 -11.18 20.11
C SER A 41 -9.90 -9.66 20.26
N ALA A 42 -8.84 -8.99 19.79
CA ALA A 42 -8.69 -7.54 19.86
C ALA A 42 -9.76 -6.81 19.03
N GLN A 43 -10.12 -7.35 17.85
CA GLN A 43 -11.16 -6.80 16.99
C GLN A 43 -12.50 -6.65 17.71
N LYS A 44 -12.89 -7.63 18.53
CA LYS A 44 -14.18 -7.61 19.26
C LYS A 44 -14.28 -6.42 20.20
N GLN A 45 -13.17 -6.00 20.81
CA GLN A 45 -13.11 -4.81 21.65
C GLN A 45 -12.99 -3.54 20.80
N TRP A 46 -12.17 -3.58 19.74
CA TRP A 46 -11.93 -2.44 18.87
C TRP A 46 -13.18 -1.93 18.14
N GLN A 47 -14.07 -2.84 17.70
CA GLN A 47 -15.33 -2.42 17.08
C GLN A 47 -16.23 -1.61 18.01
N GLN A 48 -16.09 -1.77 19.34
CA GLN A 48 -16.85 -1.03 20.36
C GLN A 48 -16.26 0.36 20.62
N THR A 49 -15.01 0.62 20.21
CA THR A 49 -14.39 1.93 20.30
C THR A 49 -15.11 2.92 19.38
N SER A 50 -15.49 4.09 19.89
CA SER A 50 -16.19 5.09 19.07
C SER A 50 -15.38 5.52 17.84
N VAL A 51 -16.04 5.84 16.72
CA VAL A 51 -15.39 6.33 15.49
C VAL A 51 -14.44 7.51 15.77
N LYS A 52 -14.85 8.41 16.68
CA LYS A 52 -14.04 9.55 17.12
C LYS A 52 -12.71 9.14 17.76
N GLU A 53 -12.71 8.13 18.61
CA GLU A 53 -11.48 7.65 19.24
C GLU A 53 -10.61 6.88 18.25
N ARG A 54 -11.21 6.11 17.33
CA ARG A 54 -10.49 5.47 16.22
C ARG A 54 -9.80 6.52 15.33
N ALA A 55 -10.51 7.62 15.02
CA ALA A 55 -9.96 8.76 14.28
C ALA A 55 -8.78 9.40 15.00
N ARG A 56 -8.87 9.61 16.32
CA ARG A 56 -7.78 10.17 17.13
C ARG A 56 -6.51 9.32 17.06
N ILE A 57 -6.65 8.00 17.17
CA ILE A 57 -5.53 7.06 17.07
C ILE A 57 -4.94 7.07 15.64
N CYS A 58 -5.78 7.01 14.61
CA CYS A 58 -5.30 7.03 13.22
C CYS A 58 -4.60 8.35 12.88
N GLU A 59 -5.10 9.51 13.32
CA GLU A 59 -4.44 10.80 13.13
C GLU A 59 -3.10 10.87 13.88
N SER A 60 -3.03 10.34 15.10
CA SER A 60 -1.76 10.25 15.83
C SER A 60 -0.73 9.37 15.10
N ALA A 61 -1.18 8.29 14.47
CA ALA A 61 -0.31 7.46 13.62
C ALA A 61 0.14 8.22 12.37
N VAL A 62 -0.71 9.04 11.73
CA VAL A 62 -0.31 9.91 10.60
C VAL A 62 0.79 10.88 11.03
N GLN A 63 0.66 11.51 12.20
CA GLN A 63 1.67 12.43 12.73
C GLN A 63 3.02 11.74 12.97
N TYR A 64 3.02 10.46 13.34
CA TYR A 64 4.26 9.67 13.45
C TYR A 64 5.01 9.61 12.11
N PHE A 65 4.30 9.36 11.01
CA PHE A 65 4.88 9.26 9.67
C PHE A 65 5.43 10.62 9.22
N GLU A 66 4.68 11.70 9.40
CA GLU A 66 5.11 13.06 9.06
C GLU A 66 6.36 13.47 9.86
N ALA A 67 6.38 13.22 11.17
CA ALA A 67 7.51 13.54 12.04
C ALA A 67 8.80 12.79 11.68
N ARG A 68 8.68 11.66 10.96
CA ARG A 68 9.81 10.79 10.58
C ARG A 68 10.02 10.73 9.07
N GLN A 69 9.42 11.66 8.31
CA GLN A 69 9.46 11.68 6.85
C GLN A 69 10.89 11.52 6.28
N ALA A 70 11.86 12.26 6.80
CA ALA A 70 13.24 12.21 6.30
C ALA A 70 13.87 10.83 6.49
N ARG A 71 13.66 10.20 7.65
CA ARG A 71 14.18 8.87 7.95
C ARG A 71 13.53 7.81 7.08
N ILE A 72 12.21 7.88 6.94
CA ILE A 72 11.43 6.96 6.11
C ILE A 72 11.84 7.09 4.64
N ALA A 73 12.07 8.32 4.16
CA ALA A 73 12.52 8.57 2.80
C ALA A 73 13.89 7.92 2.52
N GLU A 74 14.84 8.06 3.45
CA GLU A 74 16.14 7.40 3.38
C GLU A 74 16.00 5.87 3.36
N GLU A 75 15.16 5.30 4.23
CA GLU A 75 14.93 3.86 4.27
C GLU A 75 14.25 3.34 3.00
N ILE A 76 13.33 4.08 2.40
CA ILE A 76 12.72 3.73 1.11
C ILE A 76 13.76 3.76 0.00
N ALA A 77 14.64 4.77 -0.03
CA ALA A 77 15.71 4.86 -1.01
C ALA A 77 16.67 3.66 -0.93
N TRP A 78 17.09 3.26 0.27
CA TRP A 78 17.90 2.06 0.47
C TRP A 78 17.18 0.76 0.14
N GLN A 79 15.91 0.65 0.50
CA GLN A 79 15.15 -0.59 0.32
C GLN A 79 14.75 -0.84 -1.13
N MET A 80 14.38 0.20 -1.89
CA MET A 80 13.79 0.02 -3.22
C MET A 80 14.40 0.89 -4.32
N GLY A 81 15.32 1.81 -3.99
CA GLY A 81 16.00 2.62 -4.99
C GLY A 81 15.26 3.89 -5.40
N ARG A 82 14.11 4.22 -4.80
CA ARG A 82 13.42 5.48 -5.09
C ARG A 82 14.26 6.67 -4.61
N PRO A 83 14.50 7.70 -5.45
CA PRO A 83 15.23 8.88 -5.00
C PRO A 83 14.57 9.59 -3.80
N ILE A 84 15.37 10.03 -2.84
CA ILE A 84 14.90 10.70 -1.62
C ILE A 84 14.06 11.96 -1.93
N ALA A 85 14.32 12.60 -3.08
CA ALA A 85 13.56 13.74 -3.57
C ALA A 85 12.06 13.44 -3.74
N PHE A 86 11.70 12.18 -4.04
CA PHE A 86 10.31 11.76 -4.27
C PHE A 86 9.71 11.01 -3.08
N ALA A 87 10.52 10.40 -2.23
CA ALA A 87 10.02 9.59 -1.11
C ALA A 87 9.25 10.41 -0.06
N GLY A 88 9.59 11.70 0.11
CA GLY A 88 8.76 12.61 0.93
C GLY A 88 7.34 12.80 0.39
N GLY A 89 7.15 12.72 -0.93
CA GLY A 89 5.84 12.75 -1.57
C GLY A 89 4.97 11.56 -1.18
N GLU A 90 5.56 10.41 -0.89
CA GLU A 90 4.82 9.23 -0.45
C GLU A 90 4.25 9.39 0.97
N VAL A 91 5.03 9.94 1.90
CA VAL A 91 4.56 10.23 3.27
C VAL A 91 3.44 11.27 3.24
N LYS A 92 3.59 12.32 2.42
CA LYS A 92 2.53 13.32 2.19
C LYS A 92 1.27 12.66 1.63
N GLY A 93 1.41 11.81 0.62
CA GLY A 93 0.29 11.07 0.04
C GLY A 93 -0.39 10.13 1.04
N LEU A 94 0.38 9.46 1.90
CA LEU A 94 -0.15 8.66 3.00
C LEU A 94 -1.01 9.52 3.93
N ALA A 95 -0.49 10.68 4.34
CA ALA A 95 -1.18 11.57 5.26
C ALA A 95 -2.47 12.14 4.65
N GLU A 96 -2.43 12.54 3.38
CA GLU A 96 -3.60 13.02 2.64
C GLU A 96 -4.71 11.96 2.56
N ARG A 97 -4.37 10.74 2.13
CA ARG A 97 -5.34 9.66 2.00
C ARG A 97 -5.89 9.23 3.35
N ALA A 98 -5.03 9.08 4.36
CA ALA A 98 -5.44 8.74 5.72
C ALA A 98 -6.43 9.77 6.26
N ARG A 99 -6.11 11.07 6.18
CA ARG A 99 -6.97 12.14 6.68
C ARG A 99 -8.28 12.23 5.94
N HIS A 100 -8.28 12.01 4.62
CA HIS A 100 -9.53 11.91 3.87
C HIS A 100 -10.42 10.78 4.40
N MET A 101 -9.87 9.56 4.54
CA MET A 101 -10.61 8.40 5.04
C MET A 101 -11.08 8.58 6.49
N ILE A 102 -10.30 9.23 7.34
CA ILE A 102 -10.69 9.61 8.71
C ILE A 102 -11.86 10.60 8.68
N ALA A 103 -11.77 11.66 7.85
CA ALA A 103 -12.75 12.73 7.80
C ALA A 103 -14.13 12.26 7.33
N ILE A 104 -14.18 11.31 6.38
CA ILE A 104 -15.45 10.78 5.85
C ILE A 104 -16.01 9.62 6.68
N ALA A 105 -15.26 9.07 7.64
CA ALA A 105 -15.62 7.82 8.31
C ALA A 105 -16.96 7.88 9.04
N GLU A 106 -17.23 8.96 9.78
CA GLU A 106 -18.46 9.08 10.58
C GLU A 106 -19.71 9.12 9.70
N GLN A 107 -19.65 9.87 8.59
CA GLN A 107 -20.72 9.88 7.59
C GLN A 107 -20.85 8.53 6.88
N SER A 108 -19.73 7.90 6.54
CA SER A 108 -19.71 6.65 5.78
C SER A 108 -20.23 5.45 6.58
N LEU A 109 -20.05 5.48 7.91
CA LEU A 109 -20.47 4.43 8.83
C LEU A 109 -21.84 4.69 9.48
N ALA A 110 -22.44 5.86 9.24
CA ALA A 110 -23.76 6.19 9.76
C ALA A 110 -24.84 5.23 9.22
N ASP A 111 -25.86 4.99 10.04
CA ASP A 111 -27.04 4.24 9.66
C ASP A 111 -27.74 4.91 8.47
N ILE A 112 -28.05 4.13 7.43
CA ILE A 112 -28.90 4.58 6.33
C ILE A 112 -30.35 4.36 6.77
N VAL A 113 -31.17 5.40 6.74
CA VAL A 113 -32.58 5.33 7.13
C VAL A 113 -33.46 5.21 5.87
N PRO A 114 -34.09 4.06 5.62
CA PRO A 114 -35.03 3.89 4.50
C PRO A 114 -36.31 4.70 4.69
N ALA A 115 -37.18 4.70 3.68
CA ALA A 115 -38.50 5.31 3.77
C ALA A 115 -39.28 4.84 5.02
N LYS A 116 -39.92 5.81 5.68
CA LYS A 116 -40.67 5.60 6.93
C LYS A 116 -41.81 4.60 6.69
N GLN A 117 -41.97 3.68 7.64
CA GLN A 117 -43.11 2.78 7.71
C GLN A 117 -43.72 2.92 9.10
N GLU A 118 -45.01 3.23 9.17
CA GLU A 118 -45.70 3.44 10.44
C GLU A 118 -45.65 2.17 11.31
N GLY A 119 -45.35 2.35 12.60
CA GLY A 119 -45.15 1.23 13.53
C GLY A 119 -43.76 0.58 13.51
N PHE A 120 -42.84 0.97 12.60
CA PHE A 120 -41.52 0.36 12.48
C PHE A 120 -40.36 1.37 12.56
N LYS A 121 -39.27 1.01 13.22
CA LYS A 121 -37.96 1.67 13.10
C LYS A 121 -37.10 0.87 12.13
N ARG A 122 -36.70 1.49 11.02
CA ARG A 122 -35.92 0.85 9.95
C ARG A 122 -34.59 1.58 9.78
N PHE A 123 -33.51 0.82 9.67
CA PHE A 123 -32.18 1.32 9.35
C PHE A 123 -31.36 0.21 8.69
N ILE A 124 -30.36 0.59 7.92
CA ILE A 124 -29.31 -0.31 7.39
C ILE A 124 -28.00 0.16 8.01
N ARG A 125 -27.34 -0.75 8.71
CA ARG A 125 -26.06 -0.51 9.36
C ARG A 125 -24.95 -1.27 8.65
N ARG A 126 -23.80 -0.63 8.52
CA ARG A 126 -22.55 -1.31 8.13
C ARG A 126 -21.88 -1.81 9.41
N GLU A 127 -21.59 -3.11 9.45
CA GLU A 127 -20.81 -3.74 10.52
C GLU A 127 -19.39 -4.04 10.02
N PRO A 128 -18.37 -3.99 10.89
CA PRO A 128 -17.03 -4.45 10.52
C PRO A 128 -17.07 -5.93 10.11
N LEU A 129 -16.24 -6.27 9.14
CA LEU A 129 -16.10 -7.64 8.64
C LEU A 129 -15.40 -8.56 9.64
N GLY A 130 -14.43 -8.02 10.38
CA GLY A 130 -13.61 -8.78 11.33
C GLY A 130 -12.12 -8.50 11.12
N THR A 131 -11.35 -9.52 10.74
CA THR A 131 -9.92 -9.42 10.49
C THR A 131 -9.62 -9.23 9.01
N VAL A 132 -8.99 -8.11 8.67
CA VAL A 132 -8.57 -7.75 7.32
C VAL A 132 -7.10 -8.13 7.12
N PHE A 133 -6.81 -8.93 6.09
CA PHE A 133 -5.44 -9.28 5.72
C PHE A 133 -4.95 -8.37 4.58
N THR A 134 -4.06 -7.44 4.91
CA THR A 134 -3.48 -6.49 3.96
C THR A 134 -2.13 -7.00 3.48
N ILE A 135 -2.02 -7.31 2.19
CA ILE A 135 -0.79 -7.74 1.54
C ILE A 135 -0.30 -6.61 0.63
N ALA A 136 0.72 -5.88 1.10
CA ALA A 136 1.19 -4.65 0.48
C ALA A 136 2.41 -4.87 -0.45
N PRO A 137 2.48 -4.18 -1.60
CA PRO A 137 3.58 -4.25 -2.55
C PRO A 137 4.78 -3.42 -2.08
N TRP A 138 5.88 -3.50 -2.82
CA TRP A 138 7.11 -2.75 -2.52
C TRP A 138 7.20 -1.39 -3.19
N ASN A 139 6.45 -1.16 -4.26
CA ASN A 139 6.67 -0.01 -5.11
C ASN A 139 6.13 1.29 -4.51
N TYR A 140 5.07 1.24 -3.72
CA TYR A 140 4.53 2.36 -2.93
C TYR A 140 4.13 1.83 -1.55
N PRO A 141 5.11 1.44 -0.72
CA PRO A 141 4.90 0.60 0.46
C PRO A 141 4.01 1.24 1.52
N LEU A 142 3.97 2.57 1.61
CA LEU A 142 3.15 3.30 2.57
C LEU A 142 1.79 3.65 1.96
N LEU A 143 1.80 4.17 0.73
CA LEU A 143 0.59 4.70 0.09
C LEU A 143 -0.40 3.60 -0.30
N THR A 144 0.08 2.40 -0.63
CA THR A 144 -0.80 1.26 -0.95
C THR A 144 -1.35 0.59 0.30
N ALA A 145 -0.53 0.47 1.34
CA ALA A 145 -0.94 -0.11 2.62
C ALA A 145 -1.97 0.77 3.34
N VAL A 146 -1.79 2.09 3.35
CA VAL A 146 -2.72 3.01 4.05
C VAL A 146 -4.15 2.93 3.51
N ASN A 147 -4.30 2.70 2.20
CA ASN A 147 -5.59 2.59 1.50
C ASN A 147 -6.48 1.46 2.05
N SER A 148 -5.91 0.46 2.71
CA SER A 148 -6.66 -0.65 3.31
C SER A 148 -6.61 -0.60 4.83
N ILE A 149 -5.47 -0.23 5.43
CA ILE A 149 -5.30 -0.15 6.89
C ILE A 149 -6.25 0.86 7.51
N VAL A 150 -6.20 2.13 7.09
CA VAL A 150 -7.00 3.19 7.72
C VAL A 150 -8.50 2.94 7.61
N PRO A 151 -9.09 2.62 6.45
CA PRO A 151 -10.53 2.38 6.38
C PRO A 151 -10.95 1.12 7.13
N ALA A 152 -10.11 0.07 7.18
CA ALA A 152 -10.37 -1.10 7.98
C ALA A 152 -10.44 -0.76 9.48
N LEU A 153 -9.44 -0.04 10.00
CA LEU A 153 -9.40 0.40 11.38
C LEU A 153 -10.57 1.33 11.71
N MET A 154 -10.86 2.32 10.86
CA MET A 154 -11.97 3.26 11.03
C MET A 154 -13.33 2.55 11.09
N ALA A 155 -13.52 1.49 10.29
CA ALA A 155 -14.72 0.66 10.30
C ALA A 155 -14.83 -0.27 11.51
N GLY A 156 -13.77 -0.44 12.31
CA GLY A 156 -13.76 -1.30 13.50
C GLY A 156 -13.22 -2.73 13.24
N ASN A 157 -12.51 -2.94 12.14
CA ASN A 157 -11.81 -4.19 11.86
C ASN A 157 -10.44 -4.22 12.54
N SER A 158 -9.89 -5.42 12.74
CA SER A 158 -8.46 -5.59 12.96
C SER A 158 -7.76 -5.80 11.62
N VAL A 159 -6.44 -5.59 11.58
CA VAL A 159 -5.61 -5.71 10.40
C VAL A 159 -4.38 -6.56 10.70
N ILE A 160 -4.13 -7.54 9.84
CA ILE A 160 -2.82 -8.18 9.74
C ILE A 160 -2.17 -7.64 8.46
N LEU A 161 -1.01 -7.01 8.60
CA LEU A 161 -0.22 -6.48 7.50
C LEU A 161 0.89 -7.47 7.14
N LYS A 162 0.99 -7.81 5.85
CA LYS A 162 2.15 -8.47 5.26
C LYS A 162 2.77 -7.51 4.23
N PRO A 163 3.86 -6.82 4.57
CA PRO A 163 4.59 -5.99 3.63
C PRO A 163 5.36 -6.87 2.64
N SER A 164 5.74 -6.30 1.51
CA SER A 164 6.70 -6.95 0.62
C SER A 164 8.05 -7.15 1.32
N ALA A 165 8.70 -8.25 0.99
CA ALA A 165 10.05 -8.57 1.48
C ALA A 165 11.13 -7.55 1.10
N GLN A 166 10.86 -6.74 0.07
CA GLN A 166 11.77 -5.69 -0.39
C GLN A 166 11.72 -4.43 0.48
N VAL A 167 10.70 -4.25 1.33
CA VAL A 167 10.45 -3.01 2.09
C VAL A 167 10.03 -3.29 3.54
N PRO A 168 10.71 -4.19 4.27
CA PRO A 168 10.26 -4.65 5.58
C PRO A 168 10.15 -3.53 6.62
N LEU A 169 11.00 -2.50 6.56
CA LEU A 169 10.99 -1.41 7.53
C LEU A 169 9.74 -0.52 7.40
N CYS A 170 9.13 -0.47 6.21
CA CYS A 170 7.86 0.25 6.02
C CYS A 170 6.72 -0.41 6.81
N GLY A 171 6.68 -1.75 6.86
CA GLY A 171 5.74 -2.49 7.70
C GLY A 171 5.96 -2.24 9.20
N GLU A 172 7.22 -2.17 9.64
CA GLU A 172 7.55 -1.85 11.03
C GLU A 172 7.17 -0.41 11.41
N HIS A 173 7.26 0.53 10.48
CA HIS A 173 6.77 1.88 10.73
C HIS A 173 5.27 1.92 11.00
N PHE A 174 4.46 1.06 10.37
CA PHE A 174 3.05 0.91 10.73
C PHE A 174 2.88 0.38 12.15
N ASP A 175 3.57 -0.69 12.55
CA ASP A 175 3.51 -1.19 13.93
C ASP A 175 3.87 -0.10 14.95
N ARG A 176 5.00 0.59 14.73
CA ARG A 176 5.48 1.64 15.64
C ARG A 176 4.53 2.84 15.70
N ALA A 177 4.03 3.29 14.54
CA ALA A 177 3.10 4.42 14.46
C ALA A 177 1.83 4.17 15.28
N TYR A 178 1.23 3.00 15.11
CA TYR A 178 -0.01 2.66 15.80
C TYR A 178 0.20 2.28 17.26
N ALA A 179 1.34 1.66 17.61
CA ALA A 179 1.70 1.42 19.00
C ALA A 179 1.90 2.76 19.75
N GLU A 180 2.66 3.71 19.19
CA GLU A 180 2.86 5.06 19.76
C GLU A 180 1.54 5.84 19.85
N ALA A 181 0.61 5.62 18.91
CA ALA A 181 -0.72 6.24 18.93
C ALA A 181 -1.68 5.67 19.99
N GLY A 182 -1.29 4.58 20.66
CA GLY A 182 -2.09 3.88 21.67
C GLY A 182 -3.14 2.93 21.09
N LEU A 183 -2.91 2.39 19.88
CA LEU A 183 -3.76 1.34 19.33
C LEU A 183 -3.69 0.09 20.24
N PRO A 184 -4.82 -0.53 20.61
CA PRO A 184 -4.80 -1.75 21.41
C PRO A 184 -4.00 -2.87 20.73
N GLY A 185 -3.23 -3.61 21.52
CA GLY A 185 -2.43 -4.73 21.03
C GLY A 185 -3.29 -5.76 20.28
N GLY A 186 -2.81 -6.21 19.12
CA GLY A 186 -3.52 -7.16 18.28
C GLY A 186 -4.39 -6.54 17.19
N VAL A 187 -4.80 -5.27 17.32
CA VAL A 187 -5.67 -4.61 16.33
C VAL A 187 -4.95 -4.37 15.02
N LEU A 188 -3.67 -3.99 15.05
CA LEU A 188 -2.79 -4.01 13.88
C LEU A 188 -1.56 -4.86 14.22
N GLN A 189 -1.20 -5.77 13.33
CA GLN A 189 -0.01 -6.61 13.47
C GLN A 189 0.69 -6.76 12.12
N ASN A 190 1.97 -6.39 12.04
CA ASN A 190 2.83 -6.69 10.91
C ASN A 190 3.44 -8.10 11.04
N LEU A 191 3.32 -8.92 10.00
CA LEU A 191 3.92 -10.25 9.93
C LEU A 191 4.82 -10.40 8.70
N PHE A 192 6.06 -10.83 8.93
CA PHE A 192 6.95 -11.27 7.86
C PHE A 192 6.62 -12.72 7.50
N LEU A 193 5.96 -12.91 6.36
CA LEU A 193 5.44 -14.22 5.95
C LEU A 193 6.09 -14.70 4.67
N SER A 194 6.31 -16.01 4.56
CA SER A 194 6.61 -16.65 3.28
C SER A 194 5.41 -16.58 2.33
N HIS A 195 5.61 -16.84 1.04
CA HIS A 195 4.50 -16.95 0.09
C HIS A 195 3.58 -18.11 0.43
N GLU A 196 4.15 -19.25 0.86
CA GLU A 196 3.40 -20.44 1.24
C GLU A 196 2.50 -20.18 2.46
N ASP A 197 3.05 -19.58 3.52
CA ASP A 197 2.27 -19.24 4.71
C ASP A 197 1.17 -18.23 4.41
N THR A 198 1.43 -17.27 3.52
CA THR A 198 0.42 -16.31 3.07
C THR A 198 -0.77 -17.02 2.43
N VAL A 199 -0.50 -17.98 1.53
CA VAL A 199 -1.54 -18.79 0.87
C VAL A 199 -2.26 -19.69 1.89
N ASN A 200 -1.55 -20.28 2.84
CA ASN A 200 -2.13 -21.14 3.88
C ASN A 200 -3.06 -20.36 4.82
N ILE A 201 -2.69 -19.14 5.21
CA ILE A 201 -3.57 -18.24 5.98
C ILE A 201 -4.86 -17.98 5.22
N ILE A 202 -4.77 -17.65 3.93
CA ILE A 202 -5.96 -17.39 3.11
C ILE A 202 -6.84 -18.63 3.02
N LYS A 203 -6.29 -19.79 2.66
CA LYS A 203 -7.01 -21.06 2.53
C LYS A 203 -7.69 -21.52 3.81
N SER A 204 -7.17 -21.12 4.97
CA SER A 204 -7.76 -21.48 6.26
C SER A 204 -9.13 -20.83 6.51
N GLY A 205 -9.47 -19.77 5.76
CA GLY A 205 -10.72 -19.01 5.95
C GLY A 205 -10.78 -18.24 7.27
N THR A 206 -9.64 -18.03 7.92
CA THR A 206 -9.58 -17.30 9.20
C THR A 206 -9.63 -15.78 9.05
N MET A 207 -9.40 -15.27 7.83
CA MET A 207 -9.48 -13.86 7.46
C MET A 207 -10.85 -13.53 6.89
N ASP A 208 -11.43 -12.41 7.29
CA ASP A 208 -12.78 -12.01 6.88
C ASP A 208 -12.75 -11.16 5.58
N PHE A 209 -11.63 -10.47 5.33
CA PHE A 209 -11.37 -9.77 4.07
C PHE A 209 -9.89 -9.78 3.72
N ILE A 210 -9.55 -9.92 2.44
CA ILE A 210 -8.17 -9.94 1.93
C ILE A 210 -8.00 -8.78 0.96
N CYS A 211 -7.08 -7.87 1.27
CA CYS A 211 -6.66 -6.77 0.42
C CYS A 211 -5.28 -7.10 -0.15
N PHE A 212 -5.19 -7.39 -1.45
CA PHE A 212 -3.92 -7.66 -2.11
C PHE A 212 -3.64 -6.62 -3.19
N THR A 213 -2.44 -6.07 -3.17
CA THR A 213 -1.92 -5.27 -4.28
C THR A 213 -0.61 -5.88 -4.79
N GLY A 214 -0.52 -6.14 -6.09
CA GLY A 214 0.66 -6.76 -6.69
C GLY A 214 0.46 -7.26 -8.11
N SER A 215 1.18 -8.30 -8.51
CA SER A 215 1.11 -8.80 -9.89
C SER A 215 -0.19 -9.54 -10.19
N VAL A 216 -0.63 -9.56 -11.46
CA VAL A 216 -1.80 -10.32 -11.91
C VAL A 216 -1.67 -11.82 -11.58
N ASN A 217 -0.47 -12.38 -11.73
CA ASN A 217 -0.22 -13.79 -11.45
C ASN A 217 -0.34 -14.11 -9.95
N ALA A 218 0.13 -13.22 -9.08
CA ALA A 218 -0.06 -13.38 -7.64
C ALA A 218 -1.54 -13.17 -7.27
N GLY A 219 -2.22 -12.19 -7.87
CA GLY A 219 -3.66 -11.98 -7.68
C GLY A 219 -4.50 -13.21 -7.97
N ARG A 220 -4.20 -13.95 -9.05
CA ARG A 220 -4.83 -15.25 -9.34
C ARG A 220 -4.60 -16.28 -8.23
N GLN A 221 -3.39 -16.33 -7.66
CA GLN A 221 -3.09 -17.25 -6.56
C GLN A 221 -3.88 -16.90 -5.30
N ILE A 222 -4.04 -15.59 -5.00
CA ILE A 222 -4.86 -15.11 -3.88
C ILE A 222 -6.32 -15.49 -4.08
N GLU A 223 -6.88 -15.25 -5.27
CA GLU A 223 -8.27 -15.59 -5.60
C GLU A 223 -8.52 -17.10 -5.49
N HIS A 224 -7.65 -17.92 -6.08
CA HIS A 224 -7.73 -19.38 -5.94
C HIS A 224 -7.58 -19.86 -4.49
N ALA A 225 -6.75 -19.21 -3.68
CA ALA A 225 -6.59 -19.56 -2.28
C ALA A 225 -7.83 -19.23 -1.45
N ALA A 226 -8.53 -18.13 -1.78
CA ALA A 226 -9.74 -17.69 -1.09
C ALA A 226 -11.01 -18.43 -1.55
N ALA A 227 -10.95 -19.16 -2.66
CA ALA A 227 -12.10 -19.90 -3.17
C ALA A 227 -12.64 -20.89 -2.12
N GLY A 228 -13.92 -20.76 -1.79
CA GLY A 228 -14.61 -21.60 -0.80
C GLY A 228 -14.52 -21.13 0.65
N THR A 229 -13.74 -20.07 0.96
CA THR A 229 -13.66 -19.52 2.32
C THR A 229 -14.76 -18.50 2.63
N PHE A 230 -15.42 -17.96 1.59
CA PHE A 230 -16.36 -16.84 1.68
C PHE A 230 -15.77 -15.53 2.24
N SER A 231 -14.45 -15.44 2.35
CA SER A 231 -13.76 -14.18 2.64
C SER A 231 -13.96 -13.19 1.49
N GLY A 232 -14.14 -11.90 1.81
CA GLY A 232 -14.08 -10.86 0.77
C GLY A 232 -12.67 -10.73 0.21
N VAL A 233 -12.53 -10.42 -1.08
CA VAL A 233 -11.23 -10.25 -1.74
C VAL A 233 -11.24 -8.95 -2.55
N GLY A 234 -10.31 -8.05 -2.24
CA GLY A 234 -9.97 -6.87 -3.03
C GLY A 234 -8.61 -7.05 -3.69
N LEU A 235 -8.56 -6.95 -5.02
CA LEU A 235 -7.33 -7.10 -5.81
C LEU A 235 -7.04 -5.83 -6.60
N GLU A 236 -5.89 -5.23 -6.35
CA GLU A 236 -5.30 -4.17 -7.17
C GLU A 236 -4.08 -4.74 -7.91
N LEU A 237 -4.20 -4.91 -9.23
CA LEU A 237 -3.25 -5.69 -10.02
C LEU A 237 -2.48 -4.83 -11.04
N GLY A 238 -1.72 -5.47 -11.91
CA GLY A 238 -0.96 -4.77 -12.95
C GLY A 238 -1.86 -4.12 -14.00
N GLY A 239 -1.59 -2.84 -14.28
CA GLY A 239 -2.16 -2.08 -15.40
C GLY A 239 -1.33 -2.19 -16.68
N LYS A 240 -1.72 -1.41 -17.69
CA LYS A 240 -0.98 -1.22 -18.95
C LYS A 240 -1.43 0.11 -19.55
N ASP A 241 -1.23 1.18 -18.79
CA ASP A 241 -2.03 2.40 -18.93
C ASP A 241 -1.74 3.11 -20.26
N PRO A 242 -2.79 3.37 -21.07
CA PRO A 242 -2.64 4.11 -22.31
C PRO A 242 -2.83 5.62 -22.08
N ALA A 243 -2.01 6.41 -22.76
CA ALA A 243 -2.26 7.83 -23.01
C ALA A 243 -2.48 8.07 -24.50
N TYR A 244 -3.41 8.97 -24.84
CA TYR A 244 -3.65 9.39 -26.22
C TYR A 244 -3.46 10.90 -26.36
N VAL A 245 -2.43 11.28 -27.10
CA VAL A 245 -2.11 12.67 -27.48
C VAL A 245 -2.91 13.01 -28.72
N ARG A 246 -4.03 13.71 -28.52
CA ARG A 246 -4.88 14.23 -29.59
C ARG A 246 -4.18 15.36 -30.35
N GLU A 247 -4.63 15.62 -31.56
CA GLU A 247 -4.13 16.73 -32.39
C GLU A 247 -4.23 18.10 -31.71
N ASP A 248 -5.26 18.32 -30.89
CA ASP A 248 -5.53 19.56 -30.16
C ASP A 248 -4.95 19.56 -28.74
N ALA A 249 -4.06 18.62 -28.41
CA ALA A 249 -3.43 18.56 -27.10
C ALA A 249 -2.55 19.80 -26.85
N VAL A 250 -2.51 20.25 -25.60
CA VAL A 250 -1.53 21.27 -25.17
C VAL A 250 -0.16 20.59 -25.16
N PHE A 251 0.60 20.80 -26.24
CA PHE A 251 1.76 19.99 -26.59
C PHE A 251 2.81 19.90 -25.47
N ASP A 252 3.30 21.03 -24.97
CA ASP A 252 4.41 21.05 -24.01
C ASP A 252 4.04 20.40 -22.67
N SER A 253 2.86 20.70 -22.14
CA SER A 253 2.39 20.07 -20.89
C SER A 253 2.15 18.58 -21.08
N CYS A 254 1.63 18.18 -22.25
CA CYS A 254 1.40 16.77 -22.56
C CYS A 254 2.72 15.97 -22.61
N VAL A 255 3.79 16.53 -23.20
CA VAL A 255 5.11 15.90 -23.18
C VAL A 255 5.62 15.77 -21.74
N GLU A 256 5.53 16.84 -20.94
CA GLU A 256 5.99 16.84 -19.54
C GLU A 256 5.27 15.80 -18.68
N ASP A 257 3.93 15.83 -18.69
CA ASP A 257 3.10 14.94 -17.89
C ASP A 257 3.29 13.46 -18.28
N LEU A 258 3.52 13.18 -19.57
CA LEU A 258 3.71 11.81 -20.04
C LEU A 258 5.12 11.28 -19.78
N VAL A 259 6.15 12.13 -19.78
CA VAL A 259 7.48 11.75 -19.32
C VAL A 259 7.45 11.47 -17.82
N ASP A 260 6.88 12.37 -17.02
CA ASP A 260 6.72 12.11 -15.58
C ASP A 260 5.91 10.82 -15.36
N GLY A 261 4.75 10.72 -16.01
CA GLY A 261 3.85 9.56 -15.99
C GLY A 261 4.50 8.21 -16.31
N ALA A 262 5.52 8.19 -17.18
CA ALA A 262 6.24 6.98 -17.54
C ALA A 262 7.45 6.69 -16.64
N PHE A 263 8.10 7.73 -16.09
CA PHE A 263 9.37 7.60 -15.37
C PHE A 263 9.25 7.81 -13.85
N PHE A 264 8.10 8.23 -13.33
CA PHE A 264 7.92 8.39 -11.89
C PHE A 264 8.15 7.05 -11.18
N ASN A 265 8.88 7.08 -10.06
CA ASN A 265 9.38 5.87 -9.40
C ASN A 265 10.21 4.93 -10.32
N SER A 266 10.96 5.48 -11.27
CA SER A 266 11.68 4.72 -12.31
C SER A 266 10.75 3.84 -13.15
N GLY A 267 9.51 4.27 -13.37
CA GLY A 267 8.47 3.51 -14.09
C GLY A 267 7.85 2.36 -13.28
N GLN A 268 8.21 2.21 -12.01
CA GLN A 268 7.75 1.11 -11.15
C GLN A 268 6.42 1.48 -10.48
N SER A 269 5.38 1.69 -11.27
CA SER A 269 4.03 2.01 -10.79
C SER A 269 2.96 1.22 -11.53
N CYS A 270 1.92 0.79 -10.81
CA CYS A 270 0.79 0.09 -11.43
C CYS A 270 -0.03 0.99 -12.37
N CYS A 271 -0.01 2.30 -12.15
CA CYS A 271 -0.61 3.34 -12.99
C CYS A 271 0.44 4.15 -13.78
N GLY A 272 1.65 3.59 -13.96
CA GLY A 272 2.65 4.19 -14.84
C GLY A 272 2.18 4.16 -16.29
N ILE A 273 2.38 5.26 -17.02
CA ILE A 273 2.05 5.34 -18.44
C ILE A 273 2.98 4.43 -19.21
N GLU A 274 2.42 3.44 -19.90
CA GLU A 274 3.22 2.43 -20.59
C GLU A 274 2.96 2.37 -22.09
N ARG A 275 1.87 2.96 -22.57
CA ARG A 275 1.56 3.07 -24.00
C ARG A 275 1.14 4.49 -24.31
N ILE A 276 1.92 5.19 -25.14
CA ILE A 276 1.57 6.54 -25.59
C ILE A 276 1.21 6.45 -27.07
N TYR A 277 -0.05 6.75 -27.39
CA TYR A 277 -0.55 6.89 -28.75
C TYR A 277 -0.55 8.37 -29.10
N VAL A 278 0.06 8.75 -30.21
CA VAL A 278 0.18 10.16 -30.62
C VAL A 278 -0.47 10.35 -31.98
N HIS A 279 -1.24 11.43 -32.12
CA HIS A 279 -1.80 11.81 -33.42
C HIS A 279 -0.68 12.04 -34.45
N GLU A 280 -0.89 11.58 -35.69
CA GLU A 280 0.17 11.55 -36.72
C GLU A 280 0.79 12.93 -36.98
N SER A 281 0.00 14.00 -36.93
CA SER A 281 0.47 15.38 -37.14
C SER A 281 1.42 15.89 -36.05
N LEU A 282 1.47 15.23 -34.89
CA LEU A 282 2.33 15.58 -33.76
C LEU A 282 3.46 14.58 -33.50
N PHE A 283 3.45 13.41 -34.16
CA PHE A 283 4.26 12.25 -33.78
C PHE A 283 5.76 12.55 -33.71
N ASP A 284 6.35 13.04 -34.80
CA ASP A 284 7.80 13.27 -34.87
C ASP A 284 8.25 14.31 -33.84
N SER A 285 7.55 15.44 -33.78
CA SER A 285 7.83 16.49 -32.78
C SER A 285 7.66 16.00 -31.34
N PHE A 286 6.65 15.16 -31.07
CA PHE A 286 6.40 14.63 -29.74
C PHE A 286 7.54 13.70 -29.31
N VAL A 287 7.97 12.80 -30.19
CA VAL A 287 9.08 11.87 -29.91
C VAL A 287 10.36 12.64 -29.62
N GLU A 288 10.69 13.66 -30.44
CA GLU A 288 11.86 14.51 -30.20
C GLU A 288 11.79 15.21 -28.84
N ALA A 289 10.68 15.89 -28.54
CA ALA A 289 10.50 16.61 -27.28
C ALA A 289 10.52 15.67 -26.05
N TYR A 290 9.91 14.48 -26.17
CA TYR A 290 9.89 13.46 -25.14
C TYR A 290 11.31 12.96 -24.83
N VAL A 291 12.09 12.65 -25.86
CA VAL A 291 13.49 12.23 -25.71
C VAL A 291 14.34 13.31 -25.06
N GLU A 292 14.21 14.57 -25.50
CA GLU A 292 14.95 15.68 -24.91
C GLU A 292 14.62 15.88 -23.43
N ARG A 293 13.35 15.70 -23.03
CA ARG A 293 12.96 15.76 -21.63
C ARG A 293 13.52 14.59 -20.82
N VAL A 294 13.47 13.36 -21.34
CA VAL A 294 14.04 12.18 -20.65
C VAL A 294 15.54 12.34 -20.43
N LYS A 295 16.29 12.91 -21.37
CA LYS A 295 17.73 13.19 -21.22
C LYS A 295 18.07 14.11 -20.05
N GLN A 296 17.10 14.84 -19.50
CA GLN A 296 17.30 15.69 -18.31
C GLN A 296 17.25 14.90 -17.00
N TYR A 297 16.84 13.62 -17.01
CA TYR A 297 16.80 12.80 -15.81
C TYR A 297 18.20 12.42 -15.36
N ILE A 298 18.45 12.52 -14.06
CA ILE A 298 19.74 12.23 -13.42
C ILE A 298 19.65 10.83 -12.82
N LEU A 299 20.27 9.86 -13.51
CA LEU A 299 20.50 8.51 -12.99
C LEU A 299 21.74 8.53 -12.09
N ALA A 300 21.52 8.42 -10.78
CA ALA A 300 22.59 8.44 -9.77
C ALA A 300 22.13 7.72 -8.49
N SER A 301 22.92 7.85 -7.41
CA SER A 301 22.52 7.31 -6.11
C SER A 301 21.17 7.89 -5.67
N PRO A 302 20.21 7.07 -5.21
CA PRO A 302 18.91 7.58 -4.78
C PRO A 302 18.98 8.41 -3.50
N LEU A 303 20.13 8.44 -2.82
CA LEU A 303 20.38 9.25 -1.62
C LEU A 303 20.84 10.67 -1.93
N GLU A 304 21.15 10.96 -3.19
CA GLU A 304 21.57 12.29 -3.62
C GLU A 304 20.34 13.17 -3.94
N PRO A 305 20.23 14.39 -3.38
CA PRO A 305 19.04 15.23 -3.53
C PRO A 305 18.65 15.59 -4.97
N GLN A 306 19.61 15.61 -5.89
CA GLN A 306 19.40 15.94 -7.30
C GLN A 306 19.01 14.73 -8.17
N THR A 307 19.08 13.51 -7.64
CA THR A 307 18.75 12.31 -8.40
C THR A 307 17.27 12.29 -8.73
N THR A 308 16.95 12.16 -10.02
CA THR A 308 15.56 12.08 -10.50
C THR A 308 15.21 10.71 -11.08
N LEU A 309 16.18 9.82 -11.26
CA LEU A 309 15.98 8.43 -11.67
C LEU A 309 16.84 7.52 -10.80
N GLY A 310 16.21 6.57 -10.11
CA GLY A 310 16.89 5.63 -9.20
C GLY A 310 17.04 4.22 -9.78
N PRO A 311 17.85 3.36 -9.13
CA PRO A 311 18.05 1.97 -9.58
C PRO A 311 16.77 1.12 -9.48
N VAL A 312 16.75 0.01 -10.23
CA VAL A 312 15.68 -0.99 -10.31
C VAL A 312 16.16 -2.37 -9.86
#